data_AF-A0A3S0XLY4-F1
#
_entry.id   AF-A0A3S0XLY4-F1
#
_cell.length_a   1.000
_cell.length_b   1.000
_cell.length_c   1.000
_cell.angle_alpha   90.00
_cell.angle_beta   90.00
_cell.angle_gamma   90.00
#
_symmetry.space_group_name_H-M   'P 1'
#
loop_
_entity.id
_entity.type
_entity.pdbx_description
1 polymer ?
#
loop_
_entity_poly.entity_id
_entity_poly.type
_entity_poly.pdbx_seq_one_letter_code
_entity_poly.pdbx_strand_id
1 'polypeptide(L)'
;MTQSKHDESAHRELLKRGYYTLRRAREDALQIEKVHSYVKGSGFGTAVMRETVKEALEQNKTVTLDAAWSSHIFHLYMGMRPIDRKVSYLATTYGFLMPDCIEDLRKYHTVEDINNSGDLKDLLKTLRTEKRLPKSTVLTAQDVIDNKEFLLELTNKKVSYLTFVFIPTLLMIFKWHIDKKFPDTSSLTAVMMELSEEGKARWQEAITEQIEFTPFKEFEQLIPFMTPSQKERWDSILKQRPVALAIAAIDVNFENKQTKEEVEAHKTQLLAEIDGMNTNSGLIQKTIKKKKKIIEQSAHDRLREIESAEEMVQELTTEIQTQNQMQSPQTLELDQQHLNEEPNNDNEITEQCDTPLAMASEEALEETPETPILEDTKTKLINIVAILIKNISEGSGGRYTSSTQHKKVTDLKSILNRLTNSEESDKIQGDYVKEIMDVCKIKRNSLHFWAVPHSVVEFKALLKDNNIMLPSEHQSNSFK
;
A
#
# COMPACT_ATOMS: atom_id res chain seq x y z
N MET A 1 -19.03 -6.67 -9.80
CA MET A 1 -17.66 -6.43 -10.33
C MET A 1 -17.29 -7.64 -11.16
N THR A 2 -16.55 -7.49 -12.26
CA THR A 2 -15.90 -8.64 -12.90
C THR A 2 -14.57 -8.92 -12.19
N GLN A 3 -14.42 -10.09 -11.56
CA GLN A 3 -13.09 -10.57 -11.15
C GLN A 3 -12.21 -10.72 -12.40
N SER A 4 -10.89 -10.59 -12.23
CA SER A 4 -9.96 -10.96 -13.31
C SER A 4 -10.03 -12.47 -13.49
N LYS A 5 -10.17 -12.92 -14.74
CA LYS A 5 -9.88 -14.31 -15.07
C LYS A 5 -8.42 -14.64 -14.72
N HIS A 6 -8.20 -15.86 -14.31
CA HIS A 6 -6.88 -16.44 -14.10
C HIS A 6 -6.22 -16.74 -15.45
N ASP A 7 -4.91 -16.51 -15.53
CA ASP A 7 -4.08 -16.85 -16.69
C ASP A 7 -3.06 -17.91 -16.27
N GLU A 8 -3.32 -19.16 -16.67
CA GLU A 8 -2.48 -20.34 -16.43
C GLU A 8 -1.06 -20.18 -17.01
N SER A 9 -0.90 -19.41 -18.10
CA SER A 9 0.41 -19.13 -18.70
C SER A 9 1.18 -18.13 -17.84
N ALA A 10 0.56 -17.01 -17.48
CA ALA A 10 1.15 -16.03 -16.58
C ALA A 10 1.49 -16.64 -15.21
N HIS A 11 0.62 -17.50 -14.67
CA HIS A 11 0.81 -18.27 -13.44
C HIS A 11 2.06 -19.16 -13.49
N ARG A 12 2.28 -19.89 -14.60
CA ARG A 12 3.51 -20.67 -14.81
C ARG A 12 4.76 -19.77 -14.88
N GLU A 13 4.67 -18.60 -15.50
CA GLU A 13 5.76 -17.61 -15.47
C GLU A 13 5.96 -16.96 -14.08
N LEU A 14 4.93 -16.90 -13.22
CA LEU A 14 5.08 -16.49 -11.83
C LEU A 14 5.87 -17.53 -11.03
N LEU A 15 5.55 -18.82 -11.18
CA LEU A 15 6.21 -19.92 -10.44
C LEU A 15 7.71 -20.02 -10.74
N LYS A 16 8.18 -19.58 -11.91
CA LYS A 16 9.63 -19.51 -12.24
C LYS A 16 10.39 -18.41 -11.47
N ARG A 17 9.71 -17.45 -10.82
CA ARG A 17 10.32 -16.29 -10.13
C ARG A 17 10.82 -16.60 -8.71
N GLY A 18 11.13 -17.85 -8.42
CA GLY A 18 11.49 -18.32 -7.09
C GLY A 18 11.65 -19.84 -7.02
N TYR A 19 11.60 -20.36 -5.80
CA TYR A 19 11.49 -21.79 -5.51
C TYR A 19 10.71 -22.01 -4.22
N TYR A 20 10.09 -23.18 -4.09
CA TYR A 20 9.32 -23.59 -2.91
C TYR A 20 9.46 -25.08 -2.67
N THR A 21 9.24 -25.54 -1.43
CA THR A 21 9.25 -26.97 -1.09
C THR A 21 8.01 -27.36 -0.28
N LEU A 22 7.38 -28.46 -0.68
CA LEU A 22 6.18 -29.02 -0.06
C LEU A 22 6.47 -30.42 0.51
N ARG A 23 6.25 -30.58 1.82
CA ARG A 23 6.34 -31.87 2.50
C ARG A 23 4.98 -32.57 2.43
N ARG A 24 4.96 -33.71 1.76
CA ARG A 24 3.75 -34.53 1.51
C ARG A 24 3.60 -35.72 2.48
N ALA A 25 4.52 -35.86 3.42
CA ALA A 25 4.66 -37.01 4.33
C ALA A 25 3.60 -37.08 5.45
N ARG A 26 2.64 -36.15 5.48
CA ARG A 26 1.47 -36.19 6.37
C ARG A 26 0.23 -36.62 5.58
N GLU A 27 -0.57 -37.48 6.21
CA GLU A 27 -1.84 -37.96 5.66
C GLU A 27 -2.90 -36.85 5.65
N ASP A 28 -2.87 -35.95 6.65
CA ASP A 28 -3.87 -34.91 6.88
C ASP A 28 -3.52 -33.54 6.25
N ALA A 29 -2.24 -33.28 5.96
CA ALA A 29 -1.76 -31.96 5.59
C ALA A 29 -0.68 -31.96 4.51
N LEU A 30 -0.75 -30.97 3.61
CA LEU A 30 0.42 -30.51 2.85
C LEU A 30 1.12 -29.42 3.67
N GLN A 31 2.40 -29.61 3.98
CA GLN A 31 3.19 -28.61 4.70
C GLN A 31 4.10 -27.85 3.73
N ILE A 32 3.95 -26.53 3.66
CA ILE A 32 4.92 -25.65 2.99
C ILE A 32 6.11 -25.48 3.92
N GLU A 33 7.26 -26.03 3.54
CA GLU A 33 8.50 -25.89 4.33
C GLU A 33 9.26 -24.61 3.98
N LYS A 34 9.18 -24.17 2.71
CA LYS A 34 9.95 -23.03 2.22
C LYS A 34 9.25 -22.36 1.04
N VAL A 35 9.26 -21.03 1.03
CA VAL A 35 8.84 -20.18 -0.10
C VAL A 35 9.89 -19.07 -0.25
N HIS A 36 10.49 -18.93 -1.43
CA HIS A 36 11.48 -17.90 -1.70
C HIS A 36 11.30 -17.34 -3.11
N SER A 37 11.08 -16.02 -3.25
CA SER A 37 11.06 -15.35 -4.56
C SER A 37 12.32 -14.52 -4.76
N TYR A 38 12.90 -14.60 -5.96
CA TYR A 38 14.03 -13.78 -6.37
C TYR A 38 13.66 -12.30 -6.55
N VAL A 39 12.37 -12.00 -6.76
CA VAL A 39 11.86 -10.64 -7.00
C VAL A 39 10.75 -10.31 -6.00
N LYS A 40 10.96 -9.29 -5.16
CA LYS A 40 9.99 -8.88 -4.14
C LYS A 40 8.72 -8.33 -4.79
N GLY A 41 7.55 -8.84 -4.37
CA GLY A 41 6.25 -8.42 -4.94
C GLY A 41 5.98 -8.95 -6.34
N SER A 42 6.68 -9.99 -6.79
CA SER A 42 6.59 -10.59 -8.13
C SER A 42 5.26 -11.25 -8.49
N GLY A 43 4.42 -11.59 -7.50
CA GLY A 43 3.28 -12.50 -7.62
C GLY A 43 3.56 -13.95 -7.18
N PHE A 44 4.84 -14.35 -7.09
CA PHE A 44 5.27 -15.74 -6.82
C PHE A 44 4.59 -16.40 -5.62
N GLY A 45 4.51 -15.71 -4.47
CA GLY A 45 3.91 -16.28 -3.26
C GLY A 45 2.43 -16.65 -3.44
N THR A 46 1.67 -15.85 -4.17
CA THR A 46 0.25 -16.12 -4.48
C THR A 46 0.12 -17.32 -5.42
N ALA A 47 1.02 -17.46 -6.40
CA ALA A 47 1.07 -18.61 -7.30
C ALA A 47 1.40 -19.91 -6.53
N VAL A 48 2.37 -19.87 -5.61
CA VAL A 48 2.69 -21.02 -4.73
C VAL A 48 1.51 -21.40 -3.83
N MET A 49 0.78 -20.44 -3.28
CA MET A 49 -0.45 -20.72 -2.54
C MET A 49 -1.53 -21.37 -3.44
N ARG A 50 -1.74 -20.86 -4.66
CA ARG A 50 -2.70 -21.44 -5.63
C ARG A 50 -2.38 -22.92 -5.90
N GLU A 51 -1.13 -23.24 -6.25
CA GLU A 51 -0.72 -24.64 -6.50
C GLU A 51 -0.87 -25.52 -5.25
N THR A 52 -0.42 -25.04 -4.09
CA THR A 52 -0.45 -25.83 -2.86
C THR A 52 -1.89 -26.11 -2.40
N VAL A 53 -2.78 -25.11 -2.48
CA VAL A 53 -4.18 -25.29 -2.09
C VAL A 53 -4.95 -26.13 -3.12
N LYS A 54 -4.64 -26.02 -4.41
CA LYS A 54 -5.16 -26.92 -5.45
C LYS A 54 -4.79 -28.38 -5.16
N GLU A 55 -3.50 -28.67 -4.95
CA GLU A 55 -3.04 -30.02 -4.61
C GLU A 55 -3.66 -30.53 -3.29
N ALA A 56 -3.84 -29.65 -2.30
CA ALA A 56 -4.49 -30.00 -1.04
C ALA A 56 -5.98 -30.33 -1.20
N LEU A 57 -6.72 -29.56 -2.02
CA LEU A 57 -8.12 -29.84 -2.33
C LEU A 57 -8.27 -31.16 -3.09
N GLU A 58 -7.41 -31.43 -4.06
CA GLU A 58 -7.36 -32.70 -4.82
C GLU A 58 -7.07 -33.91 -3.91
N GLN A 59 -6.28 -33.74 -2.84
CA GLN A 59 -5.96 -34.78 -1.84
C GLN A 59 -6.87 -34.79 -0.60
N ASN A 60 -7.86 -33.88 -0.50
CA ASN A 60 -8.66 -33.61 0.70
C ASN A 60 -7.82 -33.36 1.98
N LYS A 61 -6.71 -32.64 1.85
CA LYS A 61 -5.80 -32.25 2.93
C LYS A 61 -6.00 -30.79 3.33
N THR A 62 -5.51 -30.41 4.52
CA THR A 62 -5.29 -29.00 4.85
C THR A 62 -3.92 -28.51 4.35
N VAL A 63 -3.71 -27.20 4.30
CA VAL A 63 -2.39 -26.59 4.07
C VAL A 63 -1.86 -26.03 5.38
N THR A 64 -0.60 -26.33 5.69
CA THR A 64 0.10 -25.83 6.89
C THR A 64 1.47 -25.25 6.53
N LEU A 65 2.02 -24.38 7.37
CA LEU A 65 3.36 -23.81 7.21
C LEU A 65 3.89 -23.30 8.55
N ASP A 66 5.20 -23.02 8.62
CA ASP A 66 5.78 -22.20 9.70
C ASP A 66 6.07 -20.79 9.15
N ALA A 67 5.36 -19.79 9.66
CA ALA A 67 5.46 -18.42 9.16
C ALA A 67 6.71 -17.74 9.73
N ALA A 68 7.71 -17.53 8.89
CA ALA A 68 8.89 -16.76 9.25
C ALA A 68 8.56 -15.26 9.38
N TRP A 69 9.38 -14.55 10.17
CA TRP A 69 9.23 -13.16 10.63
C TRP A 69 8.60 -12.16 9.66
N SER A 70 9.01 -12.16 8.39
CA SER A 70 8.59 -11.20 7.35
C SER A 70 7.36 -11.62 6.55
N SER A 71 6.81 -12.82 6.79
CA SER A 71 5.79 -13.46 5.95
C SER A 71 4.39 -13.51 6.58
N HIS A 72 4.27 -13.34 7.90
CA HIS A 72 3.00 -13.42 8.65
C HIS A 72 1.84 -12.67 7.97
N ILE A 73 2.06 -11.40 7.64
CA ILE A 73 1.05 -10.53 7.03
C ILE A 73 0.63 -11.04 5.65
N PHE A 74 1.57 -11.58 4.86
CA PHE A 74 1.25 -12.22 3.58
C PHE A 74 0.40 -13.48 3.78
N HIS A 75 0.76 -14.37 4.70
CA HIS A 75 -0.01 -15.59 4.94
C HIS A 75 -1.42 -15.30 5.49
N LEU A 76 -1.57 -14.32 6.39
CA LEU A 76 -2.89 -13.83 6.81
C LEU A 76 -3.70 -13.26 5.63
N TYR A 77 -3.06 -12.52 4.71
CA TYR A 77 -3.71 -12.07 3.47
C TYR A 77 -4.15 -13.22 2.55
N MET A 78 -3.48 -14.37 2.59
CA MET A 78 -3.81 -15.58 1.82
C MET A 78 -4.85 -16.49 2.52
N GLY A 79 -5.47 -16.05 3.61
CA GLY A 79 -6.47 -16.84 4.34
C GLY A 79 -5.90 -17.86 5.33
N MET A 80 -4.59 -17.82 5.61
CA MET A 80 -4.01 -18.61 6.69
C MET A 80 -4.36 -17.99 8.05
N ARG A 81 -4.37 -18.81 9.11
CA ARG A 81 -4.40 -18.38 10.51
C ARG A 81 -3.37 -19.18 11.32
N PRO A 82 -2.83 -18.64 12.43
CA PRO A 82 -2.08 -19.46 13.38
C PRO A 82 -2.94 -20.58 13.97
N ILE A 83 -2.32 -21.73 14.27
CA ILE A 83 -3.01 -22.88 14.87
C ILE A 83 -3.36 -22.55 16.34
N ASP A 84 -4.64 -22.66 16.75
CA ASP A 84 -5.07 -22.37 18.13
C ASP A 84 -4.73 -23.50 19.11
N ARG A 85 -3.45 -23.61 19.45
CA ARG A 85 -3.00 -24.46 20.56
C ARG A 85 -3.38 -23.87 21.92
N LYS A 86 -3.59 -24.74 22.91
CA LYS A 86 -3.80 -24.32 24.31
C LYS A 86 -2.46 -23.97 24.96
N VAL A 87 -2.39 -22.81 25.59
CA VAL A 87 -1.20 -22.27 26.28
C VAL A 87 -1.46 -21.98 27.75
N SER A 88 -0.39 -21.90 28.56
CA SER A 88 -0.49 -21.61 30.00
C SER A 88 -1.18 -20.27 30.25
N TYR A 89 -2.23 -20.27 31.07
CA TYR A 89 -2.94 -19.07 31.48
C TYR A 89 -2.02 -18.11 32.26
N LEU A 90 -1.29 -18.64 33.24
CA LEU A 90 -0.37 -17.89 34.10
C LEU A 90 0.73 -17.20 33.29
N ALA A 91 1.35 -17.92 32.35
CA ALA A 91 2.37 -17.34 31.47
C ALA A 91 1.81 -16.20 30.62
N THR A 92 0.60 -16.39 30.07
CA THR A 92 0.01 -15.45 29.11
C THR A 92 -0.61 -14.21 29.77
N THR A 93 -1.21 -14.37 30.96
CA THR A 93 -1.96 -13.30 31.64
C THR A 93 -1.11 -12.55 32.67
N TYR A 94 -0.15 -13.23 33.32
CA TYR A 94 0.65 -12.66 34.42
C TYR A 94 2.15 -12.55 34.13
N GLY A 95 2.66 -13.30 33.14
CA GLY A 95 4.07 -13.28 32.74
C GLY A 95 4.94 -14.37 33.39
N PHE A 96 4.36 -15.33 34.11
CA PHE A 96 5.09 -16.46 34.69
C PHE A 96 5.63 -17.39 33.60
N LEU A 97 6.89 -17.19 33.19
CA LEU A 97 7.52 -17.92 32.08
C LEU A 97 7.70 -19.42 32.35
N MET A 98 7.80 -19.81 33.62
CA MET A 98 7.77 -21.20 34.09
C MET A 98 6.49 -21.45 34.91
N PRO A 99 5.90 -22.66 34.89
CA PRO A 99 4.87 -23.06 35.87
C PRO A 99 5.38 -22.96 37.32
N ASP A 100 6.68 -23.14 37.49
CA ASP A 100 7.42 -23.36 38.72
C ASP A 100 7.18 -22.27 39.78
N CYS A 101 7.04 -20.99 39.41
CA CYS A 101 6.75 -19.91 40.36
C CYS A 101 5.42 -20.07 41.14
N ILE A 102 4.46 -20.84 40.60
CA ILE A 102 3.22 -21.20 41.30
C ILE A 102 3.25 -22.66 41.76
N GLU A 103 3.93 -23.56 41.05
CA GLU A 103 4.10 -24.95 41.50
C GLU A 103 4.95 -25.04 42.79
N ASP A 104 5.87 -24.09 43.01
CA ASP A 104 6.66 -23.96 44.23
C ASP A 104 5.83 -23.57 45.47
N LEU A 105 4.59 -23.08 45.28
CA LEU A 105 3.62 -22.99 46.39
C LEU A 105 3.43 -24.35 47.07
N ARG A 106 3.59 -25.48 46.37
CA ARG A 106 3.55 -26.81 46.99
C ARG A 106 4.57 -26.96 48.11
N LYS A 107 5.79 -26.45 47.90
CA LYS A 107 6.94 -26.49 48.83
C LYS A 107 6.76 -25.55 50.02
N TYR A 108 6.00 -24.46 49.86
CA TYR A 108 5.75 -23.50 50.92
C TYR A 108 4.63 -23.99 51.85
N HIS A 109 4.91 -24.08 53.15
CA HIS A 109 3.98 -24.56 54.17
C HIS A 109 3.66 -23.49 55.22
N THR A 110 4.45 -22.42 55.28
CA THR A 110 4.37 -21.35 56.26
C THR A 110 4.39 -19.96 55.60
N VAL A 111 4.00 -18.95 56.37
CA VAL A 111 4.15 -17.53 56.00
C VAL A 111 5.61 -17.13 55.78
N GLU A 112 6.55 -17.75 56.52
CA GLU A 112 7.99 -17.46 56.40
C GLU A 112 8.56 -17.97 55.07
N ASP A 113 8.15 -19.16 54.62
CA ASP A 113 8.56 -19.70 53.30
C ASP A 113 8.20 -18.74 52.16
N ILE A 114 6.96 -18.20 52.17
CA ILE A 114 6.48 -17.30 51.10
C ILE A 114 7.12 -15.90 51.24
N ASN A 115 7.35 -15.40 52.46
CA ASN A 115 8.08 -14.14 52.64
C ASN A 115 9.51 -14.22 52.06
N ASN A 116 10.13 -15.39 52.11
CA ASN A 116 11.50 -15.64 51.63
C ASN A 116 11.57 -16.04 50.14
N SER A 117 10.45 -16.35 49.47
CA SER A 117 10.47 -16.85 48.08
C SER A 117 10.79 -15.80 47.01
N GLY A 118 10.53 -14.52 47.29
CA GLY A 118 10.55 -13.44 46.30
C GLY A 118 9.28 -13.37 45.43
N ASP A 119 8.64 -14.51 45.14
CA ASP A 119 7.41 -14.59 44.34
C ASP A 119 6.18 -13.94 44.99
N LEU A 120 6.18 -13.73 46.32
CA LEU A 120 5.07 -13.19 47.12
C LEU A 120 4.34 -12.01 46.43
N LYS A 121 5.10 -11.07 45.86
CA LYS A 121 4.55 -9.87 45.21
C LYS A 121 3.64 -10.19 44.01
N ASP A 122 4.05 -11.13 43.17
CA ASP A 122 3.32 -11.50 41.96
C ASP A 122 2.24 -12.56 42.25
N LEU A 123 2.43 -13.40 43.28
CA LEU A 123 1.38 -14.24 43.87
C LEU A 123 0.23 -13.39 44.43
N LEU A 124 0.52 -12.36 45.22
CA LEU A 124 -0.46 -11.39 45.74
C LEU A 124 -1.19 -10.61 44.65
N LYS A 125 -0.49 -10.23 43.57
CA LYS A 125 -1.06 -9.57 42.39
C LYS A 125 -2.02 -10.50 41.64
N THR A 126 -1.65 -11.78 41.50
CA THR A 126 -2.46 -12.82 40.86
C THR A 126 -3.71 -13.11 41.67
N LEU A 127 -3.57 -13.34 42.98
CA LEU A 127 -4.69 -13.56 43.91
C LEU A 127 -5.69 -12.40 43.88
N ARG A 128 -5.21 -11.14 43.98
CA ARG A 128 -6.06 -9.94 43.90
C ARG A 128 -6.84 -9.88 42.59
N THR A 129 -6.22 -10.23 41.46
CA THR A 129 -6.84 -10.13 40.14
C THR A 129 -7.86 -11.24 39.89
N GLU A 130 -7.50 -12.51 40.14
CA GLU A 130 -8.43 -13.64 39.92
C GLU A 130 -9.65 -13.58 40.85
N LYS A 131 -9.45 -13.26 42.13
CA LYS A 131 -10.54 -13.09 43.11
C LYS A 131 -11.28 -11.74 42.96
N ARG A 132 -10.86 -10.88 42.02
CA ARG A 132 -11.40 -9.53 41.74
C ARG A 132 -11.45 -8.60 42.96
N LEU A 133 -10.48 -8.72 43.87
CA LEU A 133 -10.47 -7.97 45.12
C LEU A 133 -10.14 -6.48 44.90
N PRO A 134 -10.75 -5.55 45.64
CA PRO A 134 -10.45 -4.13 45.57
C PRO A 134 -8.94 -3.81 45.72
N LYS A 135 -8.49 -2.73 45.07
CA LYS A 135 -7.10 -2.25 45.24
C LYS A 135 -6.79 -1.80 46.67
N SER A 136 -7.81 -1.42 47.45
CA SER A 136 -7.73 -1.08 48.86
C SER A 136 -7.63 -2.29 49.79
N THR A 137 -7.91 -3.51 49.31
CA THR A 137 -7.71 -4.73 50.10
C THR A 137 -6.21 -4.95 50.29
N VAL A 138 -5.74 -4.74 51.53
CA VAL A 138 -4.44 -5.21 51.98
C VAL A 138 -4.45 -6.74 51.93
N LEU A 139 -3.38 -7.33 51.40
CA LEU A 139 -3.20 -8.78 51.32
C LEU A 139 -1.78 -9.11 51.79
N THR A 140 -1.63 -10.27 52.41
CA THR A 140 -0.46 -10.73 53.15
C THR A 140 -0.01 -12.11 52.65
N ALA A 141 1.16 -12.58 53.10
CA ALA A 141 1.59 -13.96 52.82
C ALA A 141 0.61 -15.02 53.39
N GLN A 142 -0.17 -14.71 54.43
CA GLN A 142 -1.20 -15.63 54.94
C GLN A 142 -2.33 -15.79 53.92
N ASP A 143 -2.78 -14.71 53.25
CA ASP A 143 -3.79 -14.80 52.19
C ASP A 143 -3.35 -15.71 51.02
N VAL A 144 -2.03 -15.82 50.78
CA VAL A 144 -1.46 -16.72 49.77
C VAL A 144 -1.46 -18.17 50.24
N ILE A 145 -1.14 -18.45 51.52
CA ILE A 145 -1.28 -19.78 52.13
C ILE A 145 -2.75 -20.22 52.12
N ASP A 146 -3.67 -19.36 52.56
CA ASP A 146 -5.11 -19.64 52.67
C ASP A 146 -5.77 -19.87 51.30
N ASN A 147 -5.15 -19.40 50.22
CA ASN A 147 -5.59 -19.61 48.83
C ASN A 147 -4.62 -20.47 48.00
N LYS A 148 -3.72 -21.22 48.65
CA LYS A 148 -2.68 -22.05 47.98
C LYS A 148 -3.25 -22.97 46.90
N GLU A 149 -4.27 -23.77 47.23
CA GLU A 149 -4.86 -24.71 46.26
C GLU A 149 -5.57 -23.98 45.12
N PHE A 150 -6.27 -22.87 45.39
CA PHE A 150 -6.87 -22.03 44.35
C PHE A 150 -5.83 -21.42 43.40
N LEU A 151 -4.64 -21.07 43.89
CA LEU A 151 -3.54 -20.59 43.04
C LEU A 151 -2.92 -21.74 42.24
N LEU A 152 -2.76 -22.92 42.84
CA LEU A 152 -2.29 -24.14 42.15
C LEU A 152 -3.25 -24.60 41.04
N GLU A 153 -4.58 -24.45 41.20
CA GLU A 153 -5.55 -24.72 40.13
C GLU A 153 -5.28 -23.90 38.85
N LEU A 154 -4.70 -22.70 38.97
CA LEU A 154 -4.39 -21.83 37.83
C LEU A 154 -3.26 -22.38 36.95
N THR A 155 -2.39 -23.29 37.45
CA THR A 155 -1.34 -23.92 36.62
C THR A 155 -1.96 -24.85 35.57
N ASN A 156 -3.09 -25.48 35.92
CA ASN A 156 -3.86 -26.35 35.03
C ASN A 156 -4.69 -25.55 34.00
N LYS A 157 -5.14 -24.35 34.35
CA LYS A 157 -5.92 -23.45 33.47
C LYS A 157 -5.14 -23.12 32.19
N LYS A 158 -5.68 -23.47 31.02
CA LYS A 158 -5.11 -23.16 29.70
C LYS A 158 -6.05 -22.24 28.89
N VAL A 159 -5.49 -21.43 28.01
CA VAL A 159 -6.24 -20.49 27.14
C VAL A 159 -5.84 -20.62 25.67
N SER A 160 -6.61 -19.96 24.78
CA SER A 160 -6.32 -19.87 23.34
C SER A 160 -5.04 -19.08 23.07
N TYR A 161 -4.14 -19.65 22.26
CA TYR A 161 -2.97 -18.94 21.74
C TYR A 161 -3.38 -17.77 20.82
N LEU A 162 -4.40 -17.96 19.98
CA LEU A 162 -4.91 -16.89 19.10
C LEU A 162 -5.42 -15.69 19.91
N THR A 163 -6.41 -15.91 20.78
CA THR A 163 -7.08 -14.85 21.53
C THR A 163 -6.17 -14.14 22.52
N PHE A 164 -5.25 -14.85 23.19
CA PHE A 164 -4.50 -14.30 24.32
C PHE A 164 -3.02 -13.98 24.03
N VAL A 165 -2.41 -14.52 22.95
CA VAL A 165 -1.02 -14.22 22.58
C VAL A 165 -0.92 -13.54 21.21
N PHE A 166 -1.40 -14.21 20.15
CA PHE A 166 -1.14 -13.77 18.78
C PHE A 166 -1.91 -12.47 18.45
N ILE A 167 -3.22 -12.44 18.66
CA ILE A 167 -4.07 -11.28 18.34
C ILE A 167 -3.65 -10.03 19.13
N PRO A 168 -3.42 -10.07 20.46
CA PRO A 168 -2.91 -8.91 21.20
C PRO A 168 -1.59 -8.35 20.66
N THR A 169 -0.69 -9.23 20.21
CA THR A 169 0.62 -8.87 19.65
C THR A 169 0.48 -8.29 18.24
N LEU A 170 -0.37 -8.88 17.39
CA LEU A 170 -0.72 -8.34 16.07
C LEU A 170 -1.33 -6.94 16.18
N LEU A 171 -2.29 -6.75 17.10
CA LEU A 171 -2.91 -5.44 17.40
C LEU A 171 -1.94 -4.45 18.07
N MET A 172 -0.78 -4.88 18.55
CA MET A 172 0.32 -4.02 19.02
C MET A 172 1.19 -3.59 17.84
N ILE A 173 1.61 -4.55 17.01
CA ILE A 173 2.37 -4.32 15.76
C ILE A 173 1.64 -3.36 14.83
N PHE A 174 0.35 -3.59 14.52
CA PHE A 174 -0.43 -2.70 13.66
C PHE A 174 -0.64 -1.30 14.24
N LYS A 175 -0.59 -1.15 15.57
CA LYS A 175 -0.66 0.15 16.25
C LYS A 175 0.68 0.89 16.22
N TRP A 176 1.80 0.20 16.43
CA TRP A 176 3.15 0.78 16.40
C TRP A 176 3.60 1.12 14.99
N HIS A 177 3.29 0.26 14.01
CA HIS A 177 3.64 0.40 12.60
C HIS A 177 2.44 0.86 11.77
N ILE A 178 1.61 1.76 12.33
CA ILE A 178 0.44 2.30 11.63
C ILE A 178 0.84 3.18 10.43
N ASP A 179 2.04 3.79 10.48
CA ASP A 179 2.69 4.50 9.37
C ASP A 179 3.30 3.59 8.29
N LYS A 180 3.29 2.26 8.48
CA LYS A 180 3.93 1.30 7.55
C LYS A 180 2.91 0.53 6.74
N LYS A 181 3.04 0.65 5.41
CA LYS A 181 2.37 -0.17 4.38
C LYS A 181 2.41 -1.67 4.72
N PHE A 182 3.59 -2.16 5.05
CA PHE A 182 3.81 -3.49 5.61
C PHE A 182 4.37 -3.32 7.04
N PRO A 183 3.60 -3.65 8.11
CA PRO A 183 4.11 -3.69 9.47
C PRO A 183 5.26 -4.69 9.62
N ASP A 184 6.21 -4.42 10.52
CA ASP A 184 7.21 -5.43 10.89
C ASP A 184 6.60 -6.44 11.85
N THR A 185 6.69 -7.71 11.51
CA THR A 185 6.19 -8.85 12.29
C THR A 185 7.31 -9.71 12.89
N SER A 186 8.56 -9.23 12.90
CA SER A 186 9.71 -9.86 13.59
C SER A 186 9.41 -10.31 15.02
N SER A 187 8.70 -9.47 15.78
CA SER A 187 8.31 -9.71 17.18
C SER A 187 7.26 -10.82 17.40
N LEU A 188 6.67 -11.40 16.35
CA LEU A 188 5.82 -12.60 16.47
C LEU A 188 6.63 -13.91 16.56
N THR A 189 7.95 -13.86 16.33
CA THR A 189 8.83 -15.05 16.18
C THR A 189 8.37 -15.97 15.03
N ALA A 190 8.63 -17.27 15.07
CA ALA A 190 8.10 -18.22 14.07
C ALA A 190 6.71 -18.70 14.49
N VAL A 191 5.75 -18.73 13.56
CA VAL A 191 4.35 -19.03 13.88
C VAL A 191 3.79 -20.10 12.95
N MET A 192 3.55 -21.30 13.51
CA MET A 192 2.80 -22.36 12.84
C MET A 192 1.40 -21.89 12.44
N MET A 193 1.11 -21.97 11.14
CA MET A 193 -0.17 -21.60 10.53
C MET A 193 -0.81 -22.77 9.78
N GLU A 194 -2.13 -22.71 9.71
CA GLU A 194 -3.03 -23.56 8.93
C GLU A 194 -3.88 -22.68 7.99
N LEU A 195 -4.37 -23.23 6.90
CA LEU A 195 -5.40 -22.57 6.09
C LEU A 195 -6.72 -22.61 6.86
N SER A 196 -7.37 -21.46 7.04
CA SER A 196 -8.69 -21.43 7.71
C SER A 196 -9.78 -21.94 6.76
N GLU A 197 -10.96 -22.32 7.28
CA GLU A 197 -12.07 -22.75 6.44
C GLU A 197 -12.57 -21.62 5.52
N GLU A 198 -12.53 -20.36 5.98
CA GLU A 198 -12.81 -19.19 5.15
C GLU A 198 -11.76 -19.02 4.04
N GLY A 199 -10.48 -19.25 4.36
CA GLY A 199 -9.38 -19.24 3.39
C GLY A 199 -9.54 -20.35 2.34
N LYS A 200 -9.81 -21.57 2.79
CA LYS A 200 -10.08 -22.75 1.96
C LYS A 200 -11.26 -22.51 1.01
N ALA A 201 -12.36 -21.96 1.50
CA ALA A 201 -13.52 -21.61 0.70
C ALA A 201 -13.19 -20.59 -0.41
N ARG A 202 -12.52 -19.47 -0.09
CA ARG A 202 -12.13 -18.46 -1.09
C ARG A 202 -11.09 -18.96 -2.09
N TRP A 203 -10.21 -19.87 -1.69
CA TRP A 203 -9.29 -20.52 -2.63
C TRP A 203 -10.02 -21.52 -3.54
N GLN A 204 -10.96 -22.29 -3.00
CA GLN A 204 -11.77 -23.23 -3.78
C GLN A 204 -12.63 -22.48 -4.80
N GLU A 205 -13.30 -21.38 -4.41
CA GLU A 205 -13.95 -20.42 -5.32
C GLU A 205 -12.99 -19.98 -6.44
N ALA A 206 -11.83 -19.43 -6.07
CA ALA A 206 -10.88 -18.89 -7.05
C ALA A 206 -10.31 -19.94 -8.02
N ILE A 207 -10.08 -21.17 -7.55
CA ILE A 207 -9.60 -22.29 -8.36
C ILE A 207 -10.72 -22.83 -9.27
N THR A 208 -11.94 -23.02 -8.75
CA THR A 208 -13.07 -23.55 -9.52
C THR A 208 -13.55 -22.58 -10.60
N GLU A 209 -13.68 -21.28 -10.29
CA GLU A 209 -14.17 -20.27 -11.23
C GLU A 209 -13.07 -19.75 -12.19
N GLN A 210 -11.82 -20.17 -12.00
CA GLN A 210 -10.64 -19.70 -12.73
C GLN A 210 -10.51 -18.17 -12.71
N ILE A 211 -10.47 -17.61 -11.50
CA ILE A 211 -10.32 -16.18 -11.22
C ILE A 211 -9.11 -15.90 -10.32
N GLU A 212 -8.64 -14.66 -10.33
CA GLU A 212 -7.57 -14.23 -9.41
C GLU A 212 -8.05 -14.15 -7.96
N PHE A 213 -7.27 -14.76 -7.06
CA PHE A 213 -7.59 -14.83 -5.63
C PHE A 213 -7.56 -13.44 -4.99
N THR A 214 -8.63 -13.09 -4.27
CA THR A 214 -8.77 -11.77 -3.61
C THR A 214 -8.33 -11.84 -2.15
N PRO A 215 -7.26 -11.13 -1.73
CA PRO A 215 -6.72 -11.25 -0.37
C PRO A 215 -7.62 -10.71 0.76
N PHE A 216 -7.52 -11.32 1.94
CA PHE A 216 -8.25 -11.00 3.18
C PHE A 216 -7.85 -9.65 3.78
N LYS A 217 -8.53 -8.57 3.39
CA LYS A 217 -8.13 -7.19 3.71
C LYS A 217 -8.14 -6.87 5.20
N GLU A 218 -9.02 -7.51 5.97
CA GLU A 218 -9.33 -7.15 7.37
C GLU A 218 -9.11 -8.33 8.34
N PHE A 219 -8.48 -9.40 7.84
CA PHE A 219 -8.21 -10.66 8.54
C PHE A 219 -9.48 -11.27 9.13
N GLU A 220 -10.50 -11.38 8.29
CA GLU A 220 -11.83 -11.87 8.64
C GLU A 220 -11.80 -13.22 9.39
N GLN A 221 -10.86 -14.12 9.05
CA GLN A 221 -10.63 -15.42 9.69
C GLN A 221 -10.13 -15.35 11.15
N LEU A 222 -9.70 -14.17 11.64
CA LEU A 222 -9.31 -13.95 13.04
C LEU A 222 -10.44 -13.37 13.89
N ILE A 223 -11.49 -12.79 13.29
CA ILE A 223 -12.61 -12.14 13.98
C ILE A 223 -13.35 -13.09 14.95
N PRO A 224 -13.52 -14.40 14.69
CA PRO A 224 -14.11 -15.34 15.65
C PRO A 224 -13.30 -15.46 16.96
N PHE A 225 -11.98 -15.24 16.90
CA PHE A 225 -11.06 -15.39 18.04
C PHE A 225 -10.81 -14.09 18.80
N MET A 226 -11.32 -12.95 18.33
CA MET A 226 -11.15 -11.65 18.99
C MET A 226 -12.16 -11.44 20.13
N THR A 227 -11.69 -10.98 21.30
CA THR A 227 -12.57 -10.43 22.36
C THR A 227 -13.24 -9.13 21.88
N PRO A 228 -14.34 -8.67 22.50
CA PRO A 228 -14.96 -7.38 22.16
C PRO A 228 -13.98 -6.20 22.19
N SER A 229 -13.15 -6.11 23.24
CA SER A 229 -12.12 -5.07 23.37
C SER A 229 -10.95 -5.22 22.38
N GLN A 230 -10.75 -6.40 21.78
CA GLN A 230 -9.82 -6.58 20.66
C GLN A 230 -10.44 -6.10 19.34
N LYS A 231 -11.74 -6.32 19.13
CA LYS A 231 -12.50 -5.80 17.96
C LYS A 231 -12.54 -4.27 17.98
N GLU A 232 -12.96 -3.65 19.08
CA GLU A 232 -12.92 -2.20 19.28
C GLU A 232 -11.53 -1.60 18.98
N ARG A 233 -10.46 -2.29 19.41
CA ARG A 233 -9.07 -1.88 19.14
C ARG A 233 -8.69 -2.08 17.67
N TRP A 234 -9.17 -3.13 17.00
CA TRP A 234 -8.96 -3.37 15.57
C TRP A 234 -9.65 -2.30 14.73
N ASP A 235 -10.93 -2.03 14.99
CA ASP A 235 -11.73 -1.02 14.30
C ASP A 235 -11.12 0.38 14.48
N SER A 236 -10.65 0.68 15.70
CA SER A 236 -9.93 1.92 16.00
C SER A 236 -8.63 2.05 15.20
N ILE A 237 -7.88 0.96 15.00
CA ILE A 237 -6.68 0.93 14.15
C ILE A 237 -7.06 1.09 12.68
N LEU A 238 -8.04 0.33 12.17
CA LEU A 238 -8.49 0.40 10.78
C LEU A 238 -8.97 1.80 10.40
N LYS A 239 -9.74 2.47 11.27
CA LYS A 239 -10.21 3.86 11.07
C LYS A 239 -9.06 4.88 10.97
N GLN A 240 -7.95 4.63 11.66
CA GLN A 240 -6.79 5.55 11.71
C GLN A 240 -5.74 5.26 10.62
N ARG A 241 -5.63 4.00 10.18
CA ARG A 241 -4.57 3.52 9.28
C ARG A 241 -4.52 4.24 7.92
N PRO A 242 -5.64 4.58 7.25
CA PRO A 242 -5.60 5.38 6.02
C PRO A 242 -4.92 6.75 6.19
N VAL A 243 -5.22 7.46 7.29
CA VAL A 243 -4.64 8.79 7.58
C VAL A 243 -3.15 8.67 7.89
N ALA A 244 -2.75 7.68 8.72
CA ALA A 244 -1.34 7.43 9.01
C ALA A 244 -0.53 7.06 7.76
N LEU A 245 -1.11 6.28 6.85
CA LEU A 245 -0.47 5.90 5.59
C LEU A 245 -0.42 7.07 4.59
N ALA A 246 -1.40 7.98 4.61
CA ALA A 246 -1.34 9.22 3.82
C ALA A 246 -0.18 10.11 4.29
N ILE A 247 -0.12 10.44 5.60
CA ILE A 247 0.97 11.24 6.19
C ILE A 247 2.34 10.59 5.93
N ALA A 248 2.43 9.27 6.01
CA ALA A 248 3.67 8.55 5.69
C ALA A 248 4.10 8.71 4.22
N ALA A 249 3.12 8.71 3.30
CA ALA A 249 3.31 8.72 1.85
C ALA A 249 3.43 10.11 1.20
N ILE A 250 3.22 11.21 1.95
CA ILE A 250 3.61 12.56 1.52
C ILE A 250 5.09 12.53 1.10
N ASP A 251 5.43 13.02 -0.08
CA ASP A 251 6.81 13.04 -0.54
C ASP A 251 7.62 14.11 0.22
N VAL A 252 8.92 13.86 0.43
CA VAL A 252 9.82 14.78 1.13
C VAL A 252 11.12 14.88 0.34
N ASN A 253 10.98 15.36 -0.90
CA ASN A 253 12.09 15.60 -1.81
C ASN A 253 12.34 17.11 -1.93
N PHE A 254 13.59 17.52 -1.66
CA PHE A 254 14.07 18.90 -1.83
C PHE A 254 15.21 19.01 -2.86
N GLU A 255 15.63 17.90 -3.48
CA GLU A 255 16.76 17.82 -4.44
C GLU A 255 16.53 18.74 -5.65
N ASN A 256 15.29 18.84 -6.10
CA ASN A 256 14.88 19.67 -7.23
C ASN A 256 14.65 21.15 -6.88
N LYS A 257 15.04 21.61 -5.68
CA LYS A 257 14.94 23.02 -5.25
C LYS A 257 16.32 23.67 -5.23
N GLN A 258 16.47 24.80 -5.92
CA GLN A 258 17.76 25.44 -6.16
C GLN A 258 17.94 26.75 -5.36
N THR A 259 16.86 27.39 -4.89
CA THR A 259 16.95 28.59 -4.03
C THR A 259 16.36 28.35 -2.64
N LYS A 260 16.74 29.20 -1.68
CA LYS A 260 16.26 29.11 -0.29
C LYS A 260 14.76 29.36 -0.18
N GLU A 261 14.24 30.27 -1.00
CA GLU A 261 12.82 30.60 -1.12
C GLU A 261 12.02 29.38 -1.63
N GLU A 262 12.55 28.65 -2.62
CA GLU A 262 11.91 27.43 -3.11
C GLU A 262 11.85 26.34 -2.04
N VAL A 263 12.90 26.19 -1.23
CA VAL A 263 12.96 25.21 -0.14
C VAL A 263 11.97 25.59 0.96
N GLU A 264 11.97 26.84 1.44
CA GLU A 264 11.05 27.30 2.49
C GLU A 264 9.59 27.32 2.03
N ALA A 265 9.30 27.66 0.77
CA ALA A 265 7.96 27.58 0.21
C ALA A 265 7.47 26.12 0.15
N HIS A 266 8.31 25.19 -0.33
CA HIS A 266 7.93 23.77 -0.41
C HIS A 266 7.76 23.14 0.99
N LYS A 267 8.66 23.45 1.93
CA LYS A 267 8.57 23.10 3.35
C LYS A 267 7.25 23.61 3.96
N THR A 268 6.89 24.86 3.71
CA THR A 268 5.63 25.46 4.20
C THR A 268 4.40 24.74 3.63
N GLN A 269 4.41 24.42 2.34
CA GLN A 269 3.36 23.62 1.69
C GLN A 269 3.20 22.24 2.33
N LEU A 270 4.29 21.50 2.51
CA LEU A 270 4.27 20.14 3.11
C LEU A 270 3.83 20.15 4.58
N LEU A 271 4.19 21.18 5.35
CA LEU A 271 3.73 21.35 6.72
C LEU A 271 2.22 21.66 6.78
N ALA A 272 1.71 22.50 5.87
CA ALA A 272 0.29 22.81 5.77
C ALA A 272 -0.55 21.58 5.32
N GLU A 273 -0.06 20.77 4.39
CA GLU A 273 -0.70 19.51 4.00
C GLU A 273 -0.84 18.56 5.20
N ILE A 274 0.22 18.45 6.02
CA ILE A 274 0.21 17.61 7.23
C ILE A 274 -0.78 18.12 8.29
N ASP A 275 -0.87 19.43 8.50
CA ASP A 275 -1.83 20.00 9.46
C ASP A 275 -3.28 19.87 8.98
N GLY A 276 -3.51 19.85 7.66
CA GLY A 276 -4.79 19.45 7.07
C GLY A 276 -5.20 18.00 7.36
N MET A 277 -4.26 17.13 7.75
CA MET A 277 -4.51 15.74 8.19
C MET A 277 -4.56 15.58 9.71
N ASN A 278 -4.61 16.68 10.49
CA ASN A 278 -4.61 16.62 11.94
C ASN A 278 -5.89 15.97 12.51
N THR A 279 -5.73 15.20 13.59
CA THR A 279 -6.85 14.55 14.30
C THR A 279 -6.57 14.49 15.80
N ASN A 280 -7.63 14.32 16.59
CA ASN A 280 -7.53 14.12 18.05
C ASN A 280 -6.93 12.75 18.45
N SER A 281 -6.45 11.93 17.51
CA SER A 281 -5.71 10.72 17.85
C SER A 281 -4.27 11.03 18.21
N GLY A 282 -3.90 10.77 19.46
CA GLY A 282 -2.50 10.78 19.92
C GLY A 282 -1.57 9.77 19.23
N LEU A 283 -2.09 8.89 18.36
CA LEU A 283 -1.30 8.01 17.49
C LEU A 283 -1.00 8.67 16.15
N ILE A 284 -2.00 9.36 15.57
CA ILE A 284 -1.82 10.18 14.37
C ILE A 284 -0.91 11.38 14.68
N GLN A 285 -1.10 12.06 15.81
CA GLN A 285 -0.25 13.17 16.25
C GLN A 285 1.23 12.77 16.41
N LYS A 286 1.53 11.54 16.83
CA LYS A 286 2.91 10.99 16.84
C LYS A 286 3.46 10.80 15.43
N THR A 287 2.63 10.38 14.49
CA THR A 287 2.98 10.24 13.07
C THR A 287 3.23 11.61 12.43
N ILE A 288 2.36 12.59 12.69
CA ILE A 288 2.51 14.00 12.32
C ILE A 288 3.83 14.56 12.84
N LYS A 289 4.09 14.51 14.16
CA LYS A 289 5.32 15.05 14.75
C LYS A 289 6.58 14.41 14.17
N LYS A 290 6.55 13.10 13.91
CA LYS A 290 7.63 12.37 13.24
C LYS A 290 7.85 12.85 11.80
N LYS A 291 6.79 13.04 11.01
CA LYS A 291 6.87 13.47 9.61
C LYS A 291 7.29 14.94 9.49
N LYS A 292 6.79 15.83 10.35
CA LYS A 292 7.24 17.24 10.44
C LYS A 292 8.73 17.34 10.70
N LYS A 293 9.27 16.60 11.69
CA LYS A 293 10.73 16.57 11.93
C LYS A 293 11.53 16.12 10.70
N ILE A 294 11.01 15.17 9.90
CA ILE A 294 11.69 14.74 8.66
C ILE A 294 11.71 15.87 7.63
N ILE A 295 10.59 16.58 7.44
CA ILE A 295 10.51 17.75 6.53
C ILE A 295 11.43 18.88 6.99
N GLU A 296 11.42 19.20 8.28
CA GLU A 296 12.28 20.23 8.89
C GLU A 296 13.77 19.90 8.69
N GLN A 297 14.17 18.64 8.90
CA GLN A 297 15.54 18.16 8.71
C GLN A 297 15.95 18.22 7.23
N SER A 298 15.15 17.63 6.34
CA SER A 298 15.46 17.58 4.90
C SER A 298 15.51 18.96 4.25
N ALA A 299 14.66 19.91 4.69
CA ALA A 299 14.76 21.30 4.27
C ALA A 299 16.03 21.97 4.78
N HIS A 300 16.39 21.79 6.06
CA HIS A 300 17.60 22.37 6.65
C HIS A 300 18.89 21.83 6.01
N ASP A 301 18.96 20.53 5.72
CA ASP A 301 20.12 19.95 5.04
C ASP A 301 20.24 20.46 3.60
N ARG A 302 19.13 20.61 2.86
CA ARG A 302 19.15 21.22 1.51
C ARG A 302 19.53 22.70 1.53
N LEU A 303 19.10 23.48 2.52
CA LEU A 303 19.53 24.87 2.68
C LEU A 303 21.06 24.96 2.85
N ARG A 304 21.67 24.04 3.61
CA ARG A 304 23.13 23.97 3.80
C ARG A 304 23.88 23.62 2.51
N GLU A 305 23.30 22.76 1.66
CA GLU A 305 23.84 22.46 0.33
C GLU A 305 23.81 23.68 -0.59
N ILE A 306 22.71 24.44 -0.58
CA ILE A 306 22.56 25.68 -1.35
C ILE A 306 23.55 26.74 -0.84
N GLU A 307 23.70 26.89 0.47
CA GLU A 307 24.66 27.82 1.10
C GLU A 307 26.11 27.51 0.73
N SER A 308 26.52 26.25 0.80
CA SER A 308 27.86 25.85 0.36
C SER A 308 28.09 26.08 -1.15
N ALA A 309 27.04 25.96 -1.98
CA ALA A 309 27.13 26.26 -3.40
C ALA A 309 27.20 27.78 -3.70
N GLU A 310 26.44 28.61 -2.96
CA GLU A 310 26.53 30.07 -3.02
C GLU A 310 27.93 30.55 -2.62
N GLU A 311 28.50 30.01 -1.53
CA GLU A 311 29.85 30.32 -1.07
C GLU A 311 30.91 29.99 -2.13
N MET A 312 30.90 28.77 -2.70
CA MET A 312 31.83 28.38 -3.78
C MET A 312 31.71 29.27 -5.03
N VAL A 313 30.50 29.67 -5.41
CA VAL A 313 30.28 30.59 -6.54
C VAL A 313 30.81 32.00 -6.22
N GLN A 314 30.67 32.47 -4.98
CA GLN A 314 31.21 33.76 -4.55
C GLN A 314 32.75 33.77 -4.49
N GLU A 315 33.37 32.68 -4.03
CA GLU A 315 34.82 32.50 -4.06
C GLU A 315 35.36 32.51 -5.50
N LEU A 316 34.80 31.68 -6.38
CA LEU A 316 35.16 31.64 -7.81
C LEU A 316 34.98 33.00 -8.49
N THR A 317 33.89 33.73 -8.19
CA THR A 317 33.64 35.07 -8.73
C THR A 317 34.71 36.07 -8.27
N THR A 318 35.15 35.96 -7.01
CA THR A 318 36.20 36.81 -6.42
C THR A 318 37.58 36.47 -6.99
N GLU A 319 37.87 35.20 -7.24
CA GLU A 319 39.09 34.77 -7.92
C GLU A 319 39.14 35.32 -9.36
N ILE A 320 38.07 35.16 -10.15
CA ILE A 320 37.97 35.69 -11.52
C ILE A 320 38.15 37.21 -11.54
N GLN A 321 37.51 37.95 -10.62
CA GLN A 321 37.70 39.40 -10.50
C GLN A 321 39.14 39.77 -10.13
N THR A 322 39.82 38.98 -9.31
CA THR A 322 41.21 39.20 -8.91
C THR A 322 42.18 38.92 -10.07
N GLN A 323 41.97 37.83 -10.82
CA GLN A 323 42.77 37.51 -12.01
C GLN A 323 42.64 38.61 -13.08
N ASN A 324 41.42 39.09 -13.34
CA ASN A 324 41.16 40.18 -14.29
C ASN A 324 41.81 41.52 -13.89
N GLN A 325 42.02 41.78 -12.59
CA GLN A 325 42.74 42.98 -12.12
C GLN A 325 44.28 42.86 -12.21
N MET A 326 44.82 41.65 -12.33
CA MET A 326 46.26 41.41 -12.48
C MET A 326 46.72 41.36 -13.95
N GLN A 327 45.80 41.26 -14.91
CA GLN A 327 46.13 41.36 -16.33
C GLN A 327 46.41 42.82 -16.71
N SER A 328 47.61 43.08 -17.24
CA SER A 328 48.00 44.42 -17.71
C SER A 328 47.15 44.83 -18.93
N PRO A 329 46.75 46.11 -19.06
CA PRO A 329 46.06 46.61 -20.26
C PRO A 329 46.80 46.31 -21.57
N GLN A 330 48.13 46.17 -21.52
CA GLN A 330 48.97 45.87 -22.69
C GLN A 330 48.82 44.45 -23.25
N THR A 331 48.09 43.54 -22.57
CA THR A 331 47.81 42.19 -23.07
C THR A 331 46.47 42.11 -23.81
N LEU A 332 45.50 42.97 -23.45
CA LEU A 332 44.14 42.95 -23.98
C LEU A 332 43.99 43.47 -25.42
N GLU A 333 44.97 44.23 -25.94
CA GLU A 333 45.00 44.65 -27.35
C GLU A 333 45.50 43.55 -28.32
N LEU A 334 46.20 42.52 -27.82
CA LEU A 334 46.74 41.45 -28.69
C LEU A 334 45.65 40.44 -29.09
N ASP A 335 44.87 39.96 -28.14
CA ASP A 335 43.86 38.92 -28.40
C ASP A 335 42.67 39.42 -29.24
N GLN A 336 42.42 40.75 -29.28
CA GLN A 336 41.42 41.32 -30.19
C GLN A 336 41.87 41.38 -31.66
N GLN A 337 43.14 41.09 -32.00
CA GLN A 337 43.60 41.03 -33.39
C GLN A 337 43.43 39.65 -34.05
N HIS A 338 43.06 38.60 -33.30
CA HIS A 338 43.06 37.20 -33.78
C HIS A 338 41.67 36.58 -34.05
N LEU A 339 40.61 37.38 -34.15
CA LEU A 339 39.23 36.90 -34.39
C LEU A 339 38.61 37.35 -35.73
N ASN A 340 39.42 37.84 -36.68
CA ASN A 340 39.00 38.16 -38.05
C ASN A 340 39.43 37.07 -39.06
N GLU A 341 38.93 35.84 -38.92
CA GLU A 341 38.91 34.85 -39.99
C GLU A 341 37.50 34.29 -40.17
N GLU A 342 36.88 34.58 -41.33
CA GLU A 342 35.57 34.06 -41.70
C GLU A 342 35.68 32.62 -42.24
N PRO A 343 34.98 31.63 -41.66
CA PRO A 343 34.73 30.36 -42.34
C PRO A 343 33.59 30.55 -43.35
N ASN A 344 33.89 31.17 -44.50
CA ASN A 344 32.98 31.19 -45.64
C ASN A 344 32.70 29.76 -46.12
N ASN A 345 31.43 29.37 -46.26
CA ASN A 345 31.05 28.17 -47.00
C ASN A 345 29.63 28.26 -47.53
N ASP A 346 29.49 28.21 -48.85
CA ASP A 346 28.23 28.32 -49.56
C ASP A 346 27.36 27.05 -49.45
N ASN A 347 26.04 27.24 -49.46
CA ASN A 347 25.16 26.47 -50.33
C ASN A 347 23.79 27.15 -50.46
N GLU A 348 23.66 27.95 -51.51
CA GLU A 348 22.40 28.49 -52.00
C GLU A 348 21.69 27.41 -52.84
N ILE A 349 20.48 27.00 -52.46
CA ILE A 349 19.57 26.23 -53.32
C ILE A 349 18.22 26.91 -53.32
N THR A 350 17.74 27.18 -54.53
CA THR A 350 16.69 28.16 -54.82
C THR A 350 15.40 27.47 -55.29
N GLU A 351 14.39 28.31 -55.53
CA GLU A 351 13.20 28.10 -56.36
C GLU A 351 11.91 27.58 -55.71
N GLN A 352 10.86 28.32 -56.06
CA GLN A 352 9.45 28.11 -55.72
C GLN A 352 8.80 27.23 -56.80
N CYS A 353 7.63 26.65 -56.51
CA CYS A 353 6.64 26.41 -57.55
C CYS A 353 5.22 26.47 -56.98
N ASP A 354 4.38 27.35 -57.53
CA ASP A 354 3.01 27.58 -57.10
C ASP A 354 1.98 26.99 -58.08
N THR A 355 0.87 26.45 -57.56
CA THR A 355 -0.42 26.24 -58.27
C THR A 355 -0.44 25.21 -59.44
N PRO A 356 -1.62 24.75 -59.97
CA PRO A 356 -2.99 25.29 -59.83
C PRO A 356 -4.12 24.32 -59.41
N LEU A 357 -5.33 24.86 -59.43
CA LEU A 357 -6.63 24.30 -59.02
C LEU A 357 -7.39 23.58 -60.18
N ALA A 358 -8.57 23.02 -59.85
CA ALA A 358 -9.66 22.57 -60.76
C ALA A 358 -9.42 21.27 -61.57
N MET A 359 -10.40 20.47 -62.02
CA MET A 359 -11.87 20.29 -61.85
C MET A 359 -12.25 18.92 -62.52
N ALA A 360 -13.41 18.25 -62.42
CA ALA A 360 -14.68 18.30 -61.63
C ALA A 360 -15.38 16.90 -61.80
N SER A 361 -16.73 16.80 -61.69
CA SER A 361 -17.59 15.66 -62.16
C SER A 361 -17.53 14.36 -61.30
N GLU A 362 -18.60 13.59 -61.03
CA GLU A 362 -20.06 13.88 -60.97
C GLU A 362 -20.81 12.83 -60.12
N GLU A 363 -22.13 13.02 -60.03
CA GLU A 363 -23.19 12.30 -59.31
C GLU A 363 -23.17 10.75 -59.23
N ALA A 364 -23.66 10.24 -58.10
CA ALA A 364 -24.64 9.14 -58.07
C ALA A 364 -25.54 9.26 -56.82
N LEU A 365 -26.87 9.20 -56.99
CA LEU A 365 -27.83 9.05 -55.89
C LEU A 365 -28.00 7.58 -55.53
N GLU A 366 -28.23 7.29 -54.25
CA GLU A 366 -29.20 6.26 -53.85
C GLU A 366 -29.81 6.62 -52.47
N GLU A 367 -31.08 6.27 -52.25
CA GLU A 367 -31.91 6.86 -51.19
C GLU A 367 -32.19 5.92 -50.01
N THR A 368 -32.28 6.49 -48.80
CA THR A 368 -32.98 5.94 -47.60
C THR A 368 -32.38 4.67 -46.95
N PRO A 369 -32.72 4.33 -45.67
CA PRO A 369 -33.73 4.92 -44.78
C PRO A 369 -33.24 5.61 -43.52
N GLU A 370 -34.11 6.45 -42.97
CA GLU A 370 -33.93 7.16 -41.70
C GLU A 370 -33.71 6.18 -40.53
N THR A 371 -32.61 6.35 -39.82
CA THR A 371 -32.34 5.74 -38.50
C THR A 371 -31.75 6.81 -37.57
N PRO A 372 -31.87 6.64 -36.23
CA PRO A 372 -32.14 7.79 -35.37
C PRO A 372 -30.94 8.72 -35.14
N ILE A 373 -31.29 9.99 -34.87
CA ILE A 373 -30.44 11.12 -34.47
C ILE A 373 -29.11 10.65 -33.87
N LEU A 374 -28.05 10.78 -34.67
CA LEU A 374 -26.70 10.39 -34.28
C LEU A 374 -26.18 11.38 -33.23
N GLU A 375 -26.42 11.10 -31.96
CA GLU A 375 -25.70 11.77 -30.86
C GLU A 375 -24.19 11.60 -31.10
N ASP A 376 -23.55 12.71 -31.40
CA ASP A 376 -22.12 12.84 -31.65
C ASP A 376 -21.28 12.15 -30.54
N THR A 377 -20.31 11.33 -30.96
CA THR A 377 -19.42 10.60 -30.05
C THR A 377 -18.60 11.55 -29.17
N LYS A 378 -18.23 12.74 -29.65
CA LYS A 378 -17.58 13.79 -28.85
C LYS A 378 -18.51 14.25 -27.71
N THR A 379 -19.79 14.50 -27.99
CA THR A 379 -20.81 14.82 -26.97
C THR A 379 -20.97 13.70 -25.94
N LYS A 380 -20.97 12.43 -26.36
CA LYS A 380 -20.97 11.27 -25.44
C LYS A 380 -19.69 11.22 -24.58
N LEU A 381 -18.51 11.41 -25.17
CA LEU A 381 -17.24 11.46 -24.43
C LEU A 381 -17.20 12.61 -23.41
N ILE A 382 -17.71 13.79 -23.76
CA ILE A 382 -17.88 14.94 -22.84
C ILE A 382 -18.74 14.54 -21.64
N ASN A 383 -19.90 13.92 -21.87
CA ASN A 383 -20.78 13.42 -20.80
C ASN A 383 -20.10 12.36 -19.93
N ILE A 384 -19.40 11.39 -20.52
CA ILE A 384 -18.65 10.35 -19.81
C ILE A 384 -17.55 10.98 -18.93
N VAL A 385 -16.76 11.92 -19.45
CA VAL A 385 -15.70 12.60 -18.70
C VAL A 385 -16.29 13.46 -17.56
N ALA A 386 -17.43 14.12 -17.77
CA ALA A 386 -18.13 14.85 -16.72
C ALA A 386 -18.62 13.92 -15.58
N ILE A 387 -19.18 12.75 -15.91
CA ILE A 387 -19.59 11.71 -14.94
C ILE A 387 -18.35 11.18 -14.17
N LEU A 388 -17.25 10.88 -14.87
CA LEU A 388 -15.99 10.46 -14.24
C LEU A 388 -15.48 11.52 -13.27
N ILE A 389 -15.40 12.80 -13.69
CA ILE A 389 -14.98 13.92 -12.83
C ILE A 389 -15.84 13.95 -11.56
N LYS A 390 -17.17 13.97 -11.72
CA LYS A 390 -18.14 14.02 -10.62
C LYS A 390 -17.93 12.86 -9.64
N ASN A 391 -17.96 11.61 -10.13
CA ASN A 391 -17.83 10.42 -9.29
C ASN A 391 -16.43 10.24 -8.70
N ILE A 392 -15.40 10.91 -9.22
CA ILE A 392 -14.05 10.95 -8.64
C ILE A 392 -13.96 12.04 -7.56
N SER A 393 -14.64 13.18 -7.73
CA SER A 393 -14.66 14.29 -6.76
C SER A 393 -15.65 14.14 -5.61
N GLU A 394 -16.74 13.38 -5.77
CA GLU A 394 -17.77 13.17 -4.75
C GLU A 394 -17.57 11.90 -3.89
N GLY A 395 -16.71 10.97 -4.34
CA GLY A 395 -16.55 9.66 -3.67
C GLY A 395 -17.64 8.63 -4.05
N SER A 396 -18.53 8.98 -4.96
CA SER A 396 -19.61 8.14 -5.50
C SER A 396 -19.11 6.80 -6.06
N GLY A 397 -19.95 5.76 -6.02
CA GLY A 397 -19.56 4.42 -6.49
C GLY A 397 -18.59 3.66 -5.56
N GLY A 398 -18.67 3.89 -4.25
CA GLY A 398 -17.90 3.18 -3.22
C GLY A 398 -16.45 3.65 -3.06
N ARG A 399 -16.17 4.93 -3.31
CA ARG A 399 -14.81 5.51 -3.32
C ARG A 399 -14.55 6.28 -2.03
N TYR A 400 -14.03 5.59 -1.02
CA TYR A 400 -13.84 6.08 0.36
C TYR A 400 -12.97 7.34 0.59
N THR A 401 -12.49 8.00 -0.46
CA THR A 401 -11.88 9.34 -0.38
C THR A 401 -12.20 10.16 -1.63
N SER A 402 -12.36 11.46 -1.47
CA SER A 402 -12.20 12.43 -2.56
C SER A 402 -11.66 13.75 -2.03
N SER A 403 -10.79 14.36 -2.82
CA SER A 403 -10.47 15.78 -2.74
C SER A 403 -10.56 16.34 -4.16
N THR A 404 -11.01 17.59 -4.29
CA THR A 404 -11.27 18.24 -5.58
C THR A 404 -10.01 18.56 -6.38
N GLN A 405 -8.83 18.43 -5.75
CA GLN A 405 -7.50 18.69 -6.32
C GLN A 405 -6.73 17.41 -6.71
N HIS A 406 -7.30 16.22 -6.52
CA HIS A 406 -6.62 14.96 -6.85
C HIS A 406 -6.22 14.93 -8.34
N LYS A 407 -4.93 14.75 -8.68
CA LYS A 407 -4.38 14.81 -10.06
C LYS A 407 -5.29 14.29 -11.17
N LYS A 408 -5.86 13.09 -11.02
CA LYS A 408 -6.83 12.51 -11.97
C LYS A 408 -8.02 13.43 -12.34
N VAL A 409 -8.55 14.21 -11.40
CA VAL A 409 -9.61 15.20 -11.64
C VAL A 409 -9.08 16.36 -12.49
N THR A 410 -7.86 16.84 -12.22
CA THR A 410 -7.19 17.89 -12.99
C THR A 410 -6.91 17.42 -14.42
N ASP A 411 -6.37 16.21 -14.58
CA ASP A 411 -6.08 15.60 -15.87
C ASP A 411 -7.38 15.40 -16.69
N LEU A 412 -8.46 14.87 -16.08
CA LEU A 412 -9.76 14.74 -16.75
C LEU A 412 -10.38 16.10 -17.11
N LYS A 413 -10.22 17.15 -16.28
CA LYS A 413 -10.68 18.51 -16.61
C LYS A 413 -9.91 19.11 -17.78
N SER A 414 -8.61 18.84 -17.90
CA SER A 414 -7.82 19.24 -19.06
C SER A 414 -8.32 18.57 -20.35
N ILE A 415 -8.59 17.26 -20.28
CA ILE A 415 -9.18 16.50 -21.39
C ILE A 415 -10.59 17.03 -21.73
N LEU A 416 -11.44 17.31 -20.74
CA LEU A 416 -12.79 17.85 -20.94
C LEU A 416 -12.75 19.19 -21.70
N ASN A 417 -11.89 20.12 -21.27
CA ASN A 417 -11.75 21.42 -21.94
C ASN A 417 -11.26 21.27 -23.39
N ARG A 418 -10.32 20.35 -23.64
CA ARG A 418 -9.83 20.04 -24.99
C ARG A 418 -10.89 19.38 -25.87
N LEU A 419 -11.68 18.46 -25.32
CA LEU A 419 -12.82 17.85 -26.00
C LEU A 419 -13.85 18.92 -26.40
N THR A 420 -14.28 19.79 -25.48
CA THR A 420 -15.25 20.85 -25.79
C THR A 420 -14.76 21.77 -26.90
N ASN A 421 -13.50 22.21 -26.83
CA ASN A 421 -12.94 23.26 -27.69
C ASN A 421 -12.33 22.76 -29.01
N SER A 422 -12.42 21.47 -29.34
CA SER A 422 -11.87 20.90 -30.57
C SER A 422 -12.93 20.82 -31.68
N GLU A 423 -12.60 21.28 -32.90
CA GLU A 423 -13.53 21.29 -34.04
C GLU A 423 -13.50 19.99 -34.88
N GLU A 424 -12.48 19.16 -34.73
CA GLU A 424 -12.35 17.90 -35.49
C GLU A 424 -13.07 16.73 -34.81
N SER A 425 -14.12 16.22 -35.46
CA SER A 425 -14.97 15.14 -34.91
C SER A 425 -14.26 13.79 -34.81
N ASP A 426 -13.76 13.24 -35.92
CA ASP A 426 -13.68 11.77 -36.06
C ASP A 426 -12.30 11.17 -35.80
N LYS A 427 -11.22 11.82 -36.26
CA LYS A 427 -9.85 11.29 -36.11
C LYS A 427 -9.36 11.26 -34.67
N ILE A 428 -9.81 12.19 -33.81
CA ILE A 428 -9.27 12.37 -32.46
C ILE A 428 -9.97 11.46 -31.42
N GLN A 429 -11.09 10.81 -31.78
CA GLN A 429 -11.89 10.00 -30.82
C GLN A 429 -11.08 8.85 -30.19
N GLY A 430 -10.28 8.14 -31.00
CA GLY A 430 -9.44 7.04 -30.54
C GLY A 430 -8.36 7.47 -29.54
N ASP A 431 -7.73 8.61 -29.78
CA ASP A 431 -6.70 9.16 -28.89
C ASP A 431 -7.30 9.72 -27.60
N TYR A 432 -8.44 10.41 -27.64
CA TYR A 432 -9.15 10.81 -26.42
C TYR A 432 -9.59 9.60 -25.58
N VAL A 433 -10.15 8.55 -26.19
CA VAL A 433 -10.53 7.31 -25.47
C VAL A 433 -9.30 6.67 -24.80
N LYS A 434 -8.16 6.65 -25.48
CA LYS A 434 -6.88 6.15 -24.95
C LYS A 434 -6.36 7.01 -23.79
N GLU A 435 -6.38 8.34 -23.93
CA GLU A 435 -5.90 9.27 -22.91
C GLU A 435 -6.77 9.24 -21.64
N ILE A 436 -8.10 9.24 -21.80
CA ILE A 436 -9.05 9.06 -20.68
C ILE A 436 -8.84 7.70 -20.02
N MET A 437 -8.56 6.64 -20.78
CA MET A 437 -8.24 5.32 -20.25
C MET A 437 -6.95 5.35 -19.42
N ASP A 438 -5.90 6.03 -19.87
CA ASP A 438 -4.62 6.11 -19.16
C ASP A 438 -4.74 6.98 -17.88
N VAL A 439 -5.46 8.09 -17.93
CA VAL A 439 -5.85 8.86 -16.73
C VAL A 439 -6.70 8.01 -15.78
N CYS A 440 -7.59 7.16 -16.31
CA CYS A 440 -8.34 6.17 -15.52
C CYS A 440 -7.43 5.08 -14.91
N LYS A 441 -6.33 4.69 -15.55
CA LYS A 441 -5.33 3.74 -14.99
C LYS A 441 -4.51 4.34 -13.84
N ILE A 442 -4.33 5.67 -13.75
CA ILE A 442 -3.53 6.31 -12.67
C ILE A 442 -4.02 5.81 -11.30
N LYS A 443 -3.16 5.08 -10.57
CA LYS A 443 -3.50 4.51 -9.27
C LYS A 443 -3.40 5.59 -8.20
N ARG A 444 -4.51 5.86 -7.48
CA ARG A 444 -4.58 6.86 -6.38
C ARG A 444 -3.55 6.62 -5.27
N ASN A 445 -3.01 5.41 -5.15
CA ASN A 445 -1.98 5.04 -4.19
C ASN A 445 -1.20 3.82 -4.70
N SER A 446 0.12 3.76 -4.47
CA SER A 446 0.97 2.60 -4.77
C SER A 446 0.59 1.34 -3.95
N LEU A 447 -0.27 1.48 -2.94
CA LEU A 447 -0.94 0.38 -2.23
C LEU A 447 -1.86 -0.45 -3.14
N HIS A 448 -2.49 0.15 -4.16
CA HIS A 448 -3.42 -0.54 -5.07
C HIS A 448 -2.73 -1.23 -6.26
N PHE A 449 -1.56 -1.84 -6.05
CA PHE A 449 -0.79 -2.43 -7.14
C PHE A 449 -1.56 -3.55 -7.86
N TRP A 450 -2.29 -4.37 -7.11
CA TRP A 450 -3.04 -5.55 -7.58
C TRP A 450 -4.50 -5.29 -7.97
N ALA A 451 -5.01 -4.07 -7.77
CA ALA A 451 -6.40 -3.74 -8.06
C ALA A 451 -6.53 -2.89 -9.34
N VAL A 452 -7.47 -3.27 -10.22
CA VAL A 452 -7.94 -2.39 -11.29
C VAL A 452 -8.62 -1.18 -10.63
N PRO A 453 -8.24 0.08 -10.94
CA PRO A 453 -8.89 1.25 -10.35
C PRO A 453 -10.38 1.28 -10.67
N HIS A 454 -11.23 1.68 -9.71
CA HIS A 454 -12.67 1.83 -9.93
C HIS A 454 -13.00 2.76 -11.12
N SER A 455 -12.11 3.70 -11.49
CA SER A 455 -12.25 4.56 -12.67
C SER A 455 -12.11 3.80 -13.99
N VAL A 456 -11.27 2.76 -14.06
CA VAL A 456 -11.14 1.93 -15.28
C VAL A 456 -12.40 1.08 -15.48
N VAL A 457 -12.97 0.54 -14.40
CA VAL A 457 -14.21 -0.24 -14.45
C VAL A 457 -15.40 0.65 -14.83
N GLU A 458 -15.51 1.82 -14.19
CA GLU A 458 -16.54 2.83 -14.51
C GLU A 458 -16.43 3.33 -15.95
N PHE A 459 -15.24 3.70 -16.42
CA PHE A 459 -15.05 4.18 -17.79
C PHE A 459 -15.37 3.11 -18.84
N LYS A 460 -14.98 1.84 -18.61
CA LYS A 460 -15.35 0.74 -19.52
C LYS A 460 -16.85 0.45 -19.56
N ALA A 461 -17.56 0.61 -18.44
CA ALA A 461 -19.02 0.52 -18.44
C ALA A 461 -19.62 1.68 -19.24
N LEU A 462 -19.26 2.92 -18.90
CA LEU A 462 -19.76 4.12 -19.56
C LEU A 462 -19.51 4.14 -21.08
N LEU A 463 -18.35 3.71 -21.56
CA LEU A 463 -18.08 3.56 -23.00
C LEU A 463 -19.04 2.56 -23.66
N LYS A 464 -19.23 1.38 -23.05
CA LYS A 464 -20.14 0.34 -23.55
C LYS A 464 -21.59 0.82 -23.57
N ASP A 465 -22.03 1.47 -22.50
CA ASP A 465 -23.39 1.99 -22.34
C ASP A 465 -23.71 3.10 -23.36
N ASN A 466 -22.68 3.76 -23.92
CA ASN A 466 -22.77 4.76 -24.99
C ASN A 466 -22.45 4.20 -26.40
N ASN A 467 -22.23 2.89 -26.54
CA ASN A 467 -21.81 2.20 -27.77
C ASN A 467 -20.47 2.67 -28.38
N ILE A 468 -19.52 3.12 -27.55
CA ILE A 468 -18.17 3.53 -27.98
C ILE A 468 -17.21 2.34 -27.83
N MET A 469 -16.62 1.88 -28.94
CA MET A 469 -15.66 0.76 -28.94
C MET A 469 -14.28 1.17 -28.39
N LEU A 470 -13.53 0.20 -27.86
CA LEU A 470 -12.14 0.43 -27.48
C LEU A 470 -11.21 0.23 -28.70
N PRO A 471 -10.14 1.04 -28.87
CA PRO A 471 -9.21 0.91 -30.00
C PRO A 471 -8.59 -0.49 -30.18
N SER A 472 -8.51 -1.29 -29.12
CA SER A 472 -8.05 -2.69 -29.16
C SER A 472 -9.02 -3.67 -29.83
N GLU A 473 -10.29 -3.32 -29.98
CA GLU A 473 -11.35 -4.21 -30.50
C GLU A 473 -11.49 -4.10 -32.04
N HIS A 474 -11.01 -3.01 -32.64
CA HIS A 474 -10.97 -2.84 -34.10
C HIS A 474 -10.08 -3.87 -34.81
N GLN A 475 -9.00 -4.33 -34.17
CA GLN A 475 -8.08 -5.32 -34.76
C GLN A 475 -8.63 -6.76 -34.75
N SER A 476 -9.64 -7.06 -33.92
CA SER A 476 -10.25 -8.39 -33.83
C SER A 476 -11.40 -8.63 -34.82
N ASN A 477 -11.93 -7.58 -35.46
CA ASN A 477 -13.07 -7.69 -36.37
C ASN A 477 -12.71 -7.56 -37.86
N SER A 478 -11.45 -7.33 -38.22
CA SER A 478 -10.98 -7.28 -39.62
C SER A 478 -10.52 -8.64 -40.19
N PHE A 479 -10.85 -9.74 -39.52
CA PHE A 479 -10.55 -11.11 -39.95
C PHE A 479 -11.79 -12.02 -39.81
N LYS A 480 -12.76 -11.82 -40.70
CA LYS A 480 -13.85 -12.74 -41.03
C LYS A 480 -14.19 -12.64 -42.51
#